data_AF-A0A7X6A900-F1
#
_entry.id   AF-A0A7X6A900-F1
#
_cell.length_a   1.000
_cell.length_b   1.000
_cell.length_c   1.000
_cell.angle_alpha   90.00
_cell.angle_beta   90.00
_cell.angle_gamma   90.00
#
_symmetry.space_group_name_H-M   'P 1'
#
loop_
_entity.id
_entity.type
_entity.pdbx_description
1 polymer ?
#
loop_
_entity_poly.entity_id
_entity_poly.type
_entity_poly.pdbx_seq_one_letter_code
_entity_poly.pdbx_strand_id
1 'polypeptide(L)' 'LLQGHWVLTSESGQVTELKPGDSWVFPKGWKGTSEVVETVRKVYMIIS' A
#
# COMPACT_ATOMS: atom_id res chain seq x y z
N LEU A 1 7.18 -2.75 -3.23
CA LEU A 1 7.75 -2.42 -1.91
C LEU A 1 9.18 -2.94 -1.91
N LEU A 2 10.16 -2.12 -1.55
CA LEU A 2 11.57 -2.53 -1.53
C LEU A 2 11.98 -3.11 -0.16
N GLN A 3 11.36 -2.63 0.93
CA GLN A 3 11.64 -3.07 2.30
C GLN A 3 10.43 -2.76 3.20
N GLY A 4 10.27 -3.51 4.29
CA GLY A 4 9.31 -3.28 5.36
C GLY A 4 7.98 -4.00 5.15
N HIS A 5 6.99 -3.65 5.97
CA HIS A 5 5.65 -4.21 5.97
C HIS A 5 4.61 -3.09 6.02
N TRP A 6 3.69 -3.10 5.05
CA TRP A 6 2.65 -2.08 4.90
C TRP A 6 1.28 -2.74 4.76
N VAL A 7 0.32 -2.35 5.60
CA VAL A 7 -1.05 -2.86 5.54
C VAL A 7 -1.97 -1.77 5.01
N LEU A 8 -2.76 -2.12 4.00
CA LEU A 8 -3.79 -1.27 3.39
C LEU A 8 -5.15 -1.87 3.69
N THR A 9 -6.07 -1.07 4.23
CA THR A 9 -7.47 -1.47 4.43
C THR A 9 -8.37 -0.56 3.62
N SER A 10 -9.08 -1.09 2.62
CA SER A 10 -10.01 -0.30 1.81
C SER A 10 -11.26 0.10 2.61
N GLU A 11 -12.03 1.06 2.08
CA GLU A 11 -13.35 1.43 2.61
C GLU A 11 -14.33 0.23 2.68
N SER A 12 -14.16 -0.79 1.82
CA SER A 12 -14.94 -2.02 1.87
C SER A 12 -14.47 -3.03 2.93
N GLY A 13 -13.45 -2.69 3.71
CA GLY A 13 -12.82 -3.57 4.70
C GLY A 13 -11.87 -4.60 4.12
N GLN A 14 -11.52 -4.52 2.82
CA GLN A 14 -10.54 -5.44 2.24
C GLN A 14 -9.14 -5.09 2.75
N VAL A 15 -8.50 -6.06 3.38
CA VAL A 15 -7.12 -5.93 3.88
C VAL A 15 -6.14 -6.47 2.83
N THR A 16 -5.11 -5.69 2.54
CA THR A 16 -3.99 -6.08 1.68
C THR A 16 -2.68 -5.86 2.44
N GLU A 17 -1.93 -6.93 2.66
CA GLU A 17 -0.56 -6.86 3.18
C GLU A 17 0.43 -6.72 2.03
N LEU A 18 1.32 -5.74 2.11
CA LEU A 18 2.43 -5.54 1.18
C LEU A 18 3.75 -5.83 1.88
N LYS A 19 4.53 -6.74 1.29
CA LYS A 19 5.84 -7.20 1.73
C LYS A 19 6.90 -6.91 0.65
N PRO A 20 8.20 -7.04 0.95
CA PRO A 20 9.25 -6.76 -0.03
C PRO A 20 9.07 -7.62 -1.30
N GLY A 21 9.10 -6.96 -2.46
CA GLY A 21 8.81 -7.57 -3.77
C GLY A 21 7.44 -7.21 -4.34
N ASP A 22 6.46 -6.86 -3.49
CA ASP A 22 5.09 -6.64 -3.97
C ASP A 22 4.94 -5.32 -4.73
N SER A 23 4.02 -5.28 -5.67
CA SER A 23 3.62 -4.03 -6.33
C SER A 23 2.14 -3.76 -6.10
N TRP A 24 1.79 -2.49 -5.89
CA TRP A 24 0.43 -2.07 -5.60
C TRP A 24 0.08 -0.82 -6.38
N VAL A 25 -1.15 -0.78 -6.90
CA VAL A 25 -1.72 0.38 -7.57
C VAL A 25 -2.91 0.84 -6.76
N PHE A 26 -2.96 2.12 -6.43
CA PHE A 26 -4.16 2.75 -5.91
C PHE A 26 -5.07 3.12 -7.07
N PRO A 27 -6.26 2.50 -7.23
CA PRO A 27 -7.24 2.94 -8.22
C PRO A 27 -7.60 4.41 -8.01
N LYS A 28 -8.00 5.10 -9.08
CA LYS A 28 -8.51 6.48 -8.97
C LYS A 28 -9.67 6.53 -7.98
N GLY A 29 -9.53 7.40 -6.98
CA GLY A 29 -10.55 7.56 -5.93
C GLY A 29 -10.52 6.49 -4.84
N TRP A 30 -9.47 5.66 -4.75
CA TRP A 30 -9.29 4.72 -3.65
C TRP A 30 -9.33 5.44 -2.30
N LYS A 31 -10.06 4.85 -1.34
CA LYS A 31 -10.21 5.33 0.03
C LYS A 31 -9.97 4.19 1.00
N GLY A 32 -9.36 4.50 2.13
CA GLY A 32 -9.01 3.51 3.13
C GLY A 32 -7.95 4.01 4.10
N THR A 33 -7.47 3.11 4.93
CA THR A 33 -6.37 3.36 5.87
C THR A 33 -5.09 2.72 5.36
N SER A 34 -3.97 3.31 5.80
CA SER A 34 -2.62 2.87 5.47
C SER A 34 -1.83 2.81 6.76
N GLU A 35 -1.37 1.63 7.14
CA GLU A 35 -0.64 1.38 8.38
C GLU A 35 0.76 0.83 8.09
N VAL A 36 1.79 1.60 8.47
CA VAL A 36 3.19 1.22 8.34
C VAL A 36 3.59 0.41 9.58
N VAL A 37 3.55 -0.92 9.46
CA VAL A 37 3.86 -1.86 10.56
C VAL A 37 5.35 -1.90 10.86
N GLU A 38 6.18 -1.85 9.81
CA GLU A 38 7.64 -1.72 9.90
C GLU A 38 8.11 -0.61 8.97
N THR A 39 9.27 0.02 9.23
CA THR A 39 9.79 1.08 8.35
C THR A 39 9.87 0.62 6.89
N VAL A 40 9.16 1.33 6.01
CA VAL A 40 9.05 0.98 4.59
C VAL A 40 9.99 1.78 3.69
N ARG A 41 10.49 1.14 2.64
CA ARG A 41 11.09 1.80 1.48
C ARG A 41 10.28 1.45 0.24
N LYS A 42 9.80 2.47 -0.49
CA LYS A 42 8.99 2.28 -1.70
C LYS A 42 9.43 3.20 -2.84
N VAL A 43 9.19 2.73 -4.07
CA VAL A 43 9.18 3.56 -5.28
C VAL A 43 7.72 3.82 -5.61
N TYR A 44 7.40 5.04 -6.02
CA TYR A 44 6.04 5.41 -6.40
C TYR A 44 6.03 6.14 -7.74
N MET A 45 4.91 6.03 -8.44
CA MET A 45 4.58 6.78 -9.64
C MET A 45 3.15 7.29 -9.48
N ILE A 46 2.91 8.53 -9.89
CA ILE A 46 1.58 9.14 -9.93
C ILE A 46 1.29 9.47 -11.38
N ILE A 47 0.13 9.05 -11.86
CA ILE A 47 -0.39 9.38 -13.19
C ILE A 47 -1.63 10.24 -12.95
N SER A 48 -1.62 11.47 -13.48
CA SER A 48 -2.69 12.48 -13.32
C SER A 48 -3.64 12.48 -14.50
#